data_AF-A0A4Q2ZXF2-F1
#
_entry.id   AF-A0A4Q2ZXF2-F1
#
_cell.length_a   1.000
_cell.length_b   1.000
_cell.length_c   1.000
_cell.angle_alpha   90.00
_cell.angle_beta   90.00
_cell.angle_gamma   90.00
#
_symmetry.space_group_name_H-M   'P 1'
#
loop_
_entity.id
_entity.type
_entity.pdbx_description
1 polymer ?
#
loop_
_entity_poly.entity_id
_entity_poly.type
_entity_poly.pdbx_seq_one_letter_code
_entity_poly.pdbx_strand_id
1 'polypeptide(L)'
;MNAYTTQIIYRIKCSGTQTEQYEEQLRLVFGTDERHALEQARTIALDEESTFVDRHGRTVTWEMVAIKDLQPVDLQNGTLLMSTVKEVEPVGVHADIEA
;
A
#
# COMPACT_ATOMS: atom_id res chain seq x y z
N MET A 1 -15.25 -19.49 -4.26
CA MET A 1 -14.27 -18.63 -3.56
C MET A 1 -14.26 -17.33 -4.35
N ASN A 2 -14.61 -16.24 -3.69
CA ASN A 2 -14.78 -14.94 -4.33
C ASN A 2 -13.43 -14.23 -4.33
N ALA A 3 -13.13 -13.53 -5.42
CA ALA A 3 -11.93 -12.74 -5.56
C ALA A 3 -12.24 -11.27 -5.25
N TYR A 4 -11.31 -10.61 -4.57
CA TYR A 4 -11.41 -9.20 -4.24
C TYR A 4 -10.06 -8.53 -4.46
N THR A 5 -10.08 -7.27 -4.90
CA THR A 5 -8.92 -6.39 -4.79
C THR A 5 -9.04 -5.54 -3.54
N THR A 6 -7.93 -5.20 -2.91
CA THR A 6 -7.88 -4.26 -1.78
C THR A 6 -6.56 -3.52 -1.78
N GLN A 7 -6.54 -2.32 -1.18
CA GLN A 7 -5.30 -1.56 -0.99
C GLN A 7 -4.82 -1.68 0.44
N ILE A 8 -3.58 -2.14 0.62
CA ILE A 8 -2.87 -2.15 1.91
C ILE A 8 -1.97 -0.92 1.94
N ILE A 9 -2.05 -0.16 3.03
CA ILE A 9 -1.27 1.06 3.22
C ILE A 9 -0.27 0.83 4.35
N TYR A 10 1.01 1.03 4.04
CA TYR A 10 2.09 1.02 5.02
C TYR A 10 2.67 2.41 5.20
N ARG A 11 2.98 2.79 6.44
CA ARG A 11 3.82 3.95 6.73
C ARG A 11 5.27 3.51 6.72
N ILE A 12 6.10 4.21 5.95
CA ILE A 12 7.54 3.98 5.91
C ILE A 12 8.20 4.90 6.93
N LYS A 13 8.75 4.32 7.99
CA LYS A 13 9.56 5.01 9.00
C LYS A 13 11.04 4.79 8.71
N CYS A 14 11.84 5.85 8.73
CA CYS A 14 13.28 5.78 8.56
C CYS A 14 14.00 6.34 9.79
N SER A 15 14.96 5.59 10.35
CA SER A 15 15.71 6.05 11.52
C SER A 15 16.46 7.35 11.22
N GLY A 16 16.22 8.38 12.03
CA GLY A 16 16.91 9.67 11.91
C GLY A 16 16.30 10.62 10.87
N THR A 17 15.16 10.28 10.25
CA THR A 17 14.44 11.20 9.36
C THR A 17 12.95 11.09 9.63
N GLN A 18 12.31 12.22 9.93
CA GLN A 18 10.84 12.28 9.93
C GLN A 18 10.39 12.34 8.48
N THR A 19 9.69 11.31 8.03
CA THR A 19 9.15 11.20 6.68
C THR A 19 7.65 10.92 6.75
N GLU A 20 6.88 11.61 5.92
CA GLU A 20 5.47 11.27 5.63
C GLU A 20 5.41 10.44 4.35
N GLN A 21 6.15 9.35 4.34
CA GLN A 21 6.20 8.42 3.23
C GLN A 21 5.29 7.23 3.51
N TYR A 22 4.47 6.90 2.52
CA TYR A 22 3.54 5.79 2.55
C TYR A 22 3.74 4.94 1.31
N GLU A 23 3.59 3.64 1.46
CA GLU A 23 3.51 2.69 0.35
C GLU A 23 2.08 2.19 0.26
N GLU A 24 1.52 2.19 -0.95
CA GLU A 24 0.16 1.75 -1.20
C GLU A 24 0.14 0.56 -2.16
N GLN A 25 -0.20 -0.62 -1.66
CA GLN A 25 -0.14 -1.84 -2.43
C GLN A 25 -1.53 -2.35 -2.77
N LEU A 26 -1.84 -2.46 -4.07
CA LEU A 26 -3.02 -3.18 -4.52
C LEU A 26 -2.76 -4.69 -4.46
N ARG A 27 -3.58 -5.42 -3.69
CA ARG A 27 -3.49 -6.87 -3.52
C ARG A 27 -4.76 -7.55 -3.98
N LEU A 28 -4.58 -8.71 -4.61
CA LEU A 28 -5.67 -9.67 -4.82
C LEU A 28 -5.78 -10.56 -3.58
N VAL A 29 -6.99 -10.67 -3.03
CA VAL A 29 -7.31 -11.54 -1.91
C VAL A 29 -8.53 -12.41 -2.25
N PHE A 30 -8.59 -13.57 -1.61
CA PHE A 30 -9.70 -14.50 -1.80
C PHE A 30 -10.44 -14.70 -0.48
N GLY A 31 -11.76 -14.83 -0.57
CA GLY A 31 -12.61 -15.08 0.60
C GLY A 31 -13.86 -15.86 0.23
N THR A 32 -14.53 -16.39 1.24
CA THR A 32 -15.88 -16.97 1.08
C THR A 32 -16.95 -15.88 0.98
N ASP A 33 -16.68 -14.75 1.61
CA ASP A 33 -17.46 -13.52 1.64
C ASP A 33 -16.50 -12.33 1.85
N GLU A 34 -17.05 -11.11 1.88
CA GLU A 34 -16.29 -9.88 2.03
C GLU A 34 -15.55 -9.80 3.37
N ARG A 35 -16.15 -10.29 4.45
CA ARG A 35 -15.54 -10.26 5.78
C ARG A 35 -14.33 -11.18 5.85
N HIS A 36 -14.46 -12.40 5.35
CA HIS A 36 -13.35 -13.35 5.27
C HIS A 36 -12.24 -12.79 4.36
N ALA A 37 -12.57 -12.18 3.23
CA ALA A 37 -11.57 -11.55 2.36
C ALA A 37 -10.82 -10.40 3.08
N LEU A 38 -11.51 -9.59 3.88
CA LEU A 38 -10.88 -8.54 4.69
C LEU A 38 -9.95 -9.12 5.78
N GLU A 39 -10.35 -10.21 6.42
CA GLU A 39 -9.52 -10.93 7.39
C GLU A 39 -8.25 -11.51 6.74
N GLN A 40 -8.37 -12.05 5.52
CA GLN A 40 -7.23 -12.51 4.73
C GLN A 40 -6.30 -11.36 4.36
N ALA A 41 -6.86 -10.22 3.93
CA ALA A 41 -6.08 -9.02 3.66
C ALA A 41 -5.32 -8.52 4.89
N ARG A 42 -5.95 -8.55 6.08
CA ARG A 42 -5.30 -8.19 7.36
C ARG A 42 -4.15 -9.12 7.69
N THR A 43 -4.34 -10.42 7.49
CA THR A 43 -3.28 -11.41 7.74
C THR A 43 -2.08 -11.15 6.84
N ILE A 44 -2.31 -10.95 5.53
CA ILE A 44 -1.25 -10.61 4.57
C ILE A 44 -0.55 -9.30 4.97
N ALA A 45 -1.33 -8.27 5.35
CA ALA A 45 -0.77 -6.98 5.73
C ALA A 45 0.17 -7.05 6.93
N LEU A 46 -0.19 -7.83 7.94
CA LEU A 46 0.62 -8.01 9.16
C LEU A 46 1.87 -8.86 8.88
N ASP A 47 1.74 -9.92 8.08
CA ASP A 47 2.86 -10.79 7.72
C ASP A 47 3.91 -10.08 6.87
N GLU A 48 3.52 -9.06 6.10
CA GLU A 48 4.41 -8.26 5.25
C GLU A 48 4.98 -7.02 5.96
N GLU A 49 4.55 -6.70 7.19
CA GLU A 49 5.26 -5.72 8.01
C GLU A 49 6.71 -6.15 8.18
N SER A 50 7.63 -5.21 8.01
CA SER A 50 9.05 -5.53 8.04
C SER A 50 9.91 -4.38 8.54
N THR A 51 11.02 -4.76 9.17
CA THR A 51 12.10 -3.85 9.52
C THR A 51 13.37 -4.37 8.91
N PHE A 52 14.06 -3.52 8.15
CA PHE A 52 15.31 -3.86 7.49
C PHE A 52 16.27 -2.67 7.47
N VAL A 53 17.53 -2.93 7.13
CA VAL A 53 18.55 -1.90 6.99
C VAL A 53 18.72 -1.58 5.51
N ASP A 54 18.59 -0.31 5.14
CA ASP A 54 18.78 0.12 3.75
C ASP A 54 20.28 0.15 3.36
N ARG A 55 20.56 0.43 2.08
CA ARG A 55 21.93 0.51 1.55
C ARG A 55 22.80 1.62 2.20
N HIS A 56 22.20 2.53 2.94
CA HIS A 56 22.86 3.64 3.63
C HIS A 56 23.01 3.37 5.13
N GLY A 57 22.67 2.16 5.62
CA GLY A 57 22.77 1.79 7.03
C GLY A 57 21.61 2.32 7.89
N ARG A 58 20.55 2.86 7.29
CA ARG A 58 19.38 3.37 8.02
C ARG A 58 18.41 2.23 8.26
N THR A 59 17.82 2.19 9.45
CA THR A 59 16.73 1.26 9.75
C THR A 59 15.45 1.79 9.13
N VAL A 60 14.88 1.02 8.22
CA VAL A 60 13.60 1.29 7.58
C VAL A 60 12.57 0.31 8.15
N THR A 61 11.42 0.82 8.58
CA THR A 61 10.30 0.02 9.08
C THR A 61 9.06 0.33 8.27
N TRP A 62 8.42 -0.73 7.78
CA TRP A 62 7.12 -0.69 7.13
C TRP A 62 6.10 -1.10 8.18
N GLU A 63 5.31 -0.12 8.61
CA GLU A 63 4.26 -0.31 9.61
C GLU A 63 2.90 -0.31 8.92
N MET A 64 2.11 -1.36 9.13
CA MET A 64 0.75 -1.48 8.62
C MET A 64 -0.12 -0.40 9.25
N VAL A 65 -0.78 0.40 8.40
CA VAL A 65 -1.68 1.48 8.85
C VAL A 65 -3.13 1.12 8.60
N ALA A 66 -3.43 0.69 7.37
CA ALA A 66 -4.80 0.55 6.94
C ALA A 66 -4.95 -0.45 5.80
N ILE A 67 -6.18 -0.96 5.68
CA ILE A 67 -6.68 -1.67 4.51
C ILE A 67 -7.92 -0.91 4.07
N LYS A 68 -7.99 -0.55 2.79
CA LYS A 68 -9.13 0.15 2.20
C LYS A 68 -9.51 -0.44 0.85
N ASP A 69 -10.63 0.04 0.32
CA ASP A 69 -11.07 -0.22 -1.05
C ASP A 69 -11.14 -1.71 -1.39
N LEU A 70 -11.68 -2.52 -0.46
CA LEU A 70 -12.00 -3.91 -0.74
C LEU A 70 -13.15 -3.95 -1.77
N GLN A 71 -12.88 -4.48 -2.96
CA GLN A 71 -13.81 -4.51 -4.07
C GLN A 71 -13.84 -5.91 -4.67
N PRO A 72 -15.03 -6.49 -4.93
CA PRO A 72 -15.12 -7.76 -5.62
C PRO A 72 -14.59 -7.61 -7.06
N VAL A 73 -13.86 -8.62 -7.53
CA VAL A 73 -13.38 -8.70 -8.91
C VAL A 73 -13.78 -10.05 -9.50
N ASP A 74 -14.32 -10.02 -10.72
CA ASP A 74 -14.61 -11.24 -11.45
C ASP A 74 -13.35 -11.72 -12.19
N LEU A 75 -12.75 -12.80 -11.71
CA LEU A 75 -11.58 -13.42 -12.32
C LEU A 75 -11.99 -14.66 -13.12
N GLN A 76 -11.66 -14.66 -14.40
CA GLN A 76 -11.91 -15.76 -15.32
C GLN A 76 -10.62 -16.17 -16.02
N ASN A 77 -10.62 -17.33 -16.67
CA ASN A 77 -9.46 -17.79 -17.42
C ASN A 77 -9.10 -16.77 -18.52
N GLY A 78 -7.88 -16.25 -18.48
CA GLY A 78 -7.40 -15.23 -19.41
C GLY A 78 -7.58 -13.77 -18.95
N THR A 79 -8.13 -13.53 -17.76
CA THR A 79 -8.20 -12.17 -17.19
C THR A 79 -6.80 -11.60 -16.96
N LEU A 80 -6.55 -10.39 -17.47
CA LEU A 80 -5.39 -9.57 -17.13
C LEU A 80 -5.77 -8.60 -16.01
N LEU A 81 -5.11 -8.73 -14.86
CA LEU A 81 -5.18 -7.74 -13.79
C LEU A 81 -3.98 -6.80 -13.89
N MET A 82 -4.23 -5.49 -13.92
CA MET A 82 -3.20 -4.45 -13.98
C MET A 82 -3.50 -3.38 -12.94
N SER A 83 -2.45 -2.87 -12.29
CA SER A 83 -2.53 -1.72 -11.39
C SER A 83 -1.52 -0.67 -11.85
N THR A 84 -1.91 0.60 -11.77
CA THR A 84 -1.01 1.72 -12.01
C THR A 84 -1.14 2.68 -10.84
N VAL A 85 -0.03 2.89 -10.13
CA VAL A 85 0.07 3.96 -9.13
C VAL A 85 0.64 5.18 -9.84
N LYS A 86 -0.02 6.33 -9.69
CA LYS A 86 0.45 7.60 -10.25
C LYS A 86 0.79 8.52 -9.09
N GLU A 87 2.08 8.84 -8.94
CA GLU A 87 2.50 9.90 -8.03
C GLU A 87 1.92 11.23 -8.50
N VAL A 88 1.36 11.98 -7.56
CA VAL A 88 0.94 13.36 -7.81
C VAL A 88 2.17 14.25 -7.73
N GLU A 89 2.35 15.12 -8.72
CA GLU A 89 3.37 16.16 -8.60
C GLU A 89 3.00 17.08 -7.43
N PRO A 90 3.96 17.38 -6.53
CA PRO A 90 3.74 18.42 -5.54
C PRO A 90 3.37 19.71 -6.26
N VAL A 91 2.23 20.30 -5.91
CA VAL A 91 1.93 21.68 -6.34
C VAL A 91 2.89 22.57 -5.57
N GLY A 92 4.05 22.84 -6.15
CA GLY A 92 5.01 23.78 -5.62
C GLY A 92 4.37 25.16 -5.55
N VAL A 93 4.30 25.73 -4.34
CA VAL A 93 4.10 27.16 -4.17
C VAL A 93 5.36 27.83 -4.72
N HIS A 94 5.36 28.15 -6.02
CA HIS A 94 6.18 29.22 -6.54
C HIS A 94 5.64 30.51 -5.89
N ALA A 95 6.11 30.79 -4.67
CA ALA A 95 6.09 32.15 -4.18
C ALA A 95 7.13 32.87 -5.01
N ASP A 96 6.66 33.56 -6.05
CA ASP A 96 7.42 34.61 -6.71
C ASP A 96 7.78 35.64 -5.64
N ILE A 97 8.97 35.50 -5.06
CA ILE A 97 9.62 36.60 -4.36
C ILE A 97 10.27 37.43 -5.46
N GLU A 98 9.47 38.29 -6.09
CA GLU A 98 10.02 39.43 -6.82
C GLU A 98 10.68 40.37 -5.80
N ALA A 99 11.98 40.58 -5.97
CA ALA A 99 12.82 41.49 -5.19
C ALA A 99 12.73 42.92 -5.70
#